data_AF-A0A239K3T9-F1
#
_entry.id   AF-A0A239K3T9-F1
#
_cell.length_a   1.000
_cell.length_b   1.000
_cell.length_c   1.000
_cell.angle_alpha   90.00
_cell.angle_beta   90.00
_cell.angle_gamma   90.00
#
_symmetry.space_group_name_H-M   'P 1'
#
loop_
_entity.id
_entity.type
_entity.pdbx_description
1 polymer ?
#
loop_
_entity_poly.entity_id
_entity_poly.type
_entity_poly.pdbx_seq_one_letter_code
_entity_poly.pdbx_strand_id
1 'polypeptide(L)'
;MAMTNAAFARIQANLYARSVRFVAPLEDKVRSLLLGWIVVVTLACLTRTMFPVVPGGGTASWLLLVVPHGLIMASPFLAYWAANAAFPRGVDFAQPEIRLALVGKWRKLDALSARDHRAFGPTGLMASLLLGMLLNVPVRTAEFMAAVPAMTSTAPLWGQMIYLGMAADLIVMNFLYTLCFFMALRRMPYFPRVLLLAWGIDVVFQLLIAHYISGAPHLPAAVGEAIQPLLTSNIKKVFISAAIWLPYLLLSERVNVTYRWRQPA
;
A
#
# COMPACT_ATOMS: atom_id res chain seq x y z
N MET A 1 -34.08 22.76 -13.66
CA MET A 1 -33.01 22.57 -12.65
C MET A 1 -33.33 21.55 -11.54
N ALA A 2 -34.60 21.12 -11.34
CA ALA A 2 -34.93 20.11 -10.32
C ALA A 2 -34.67 18.64 -10.75
N MET A 3 -34.84 18.30 -12.05
CA MET A 3 -34.58 16.95 -12.57
C MET A 3 -33.11 16.51 -12.46
N THR A 4 -32.16 17.44 -12.51
CA THR A 4 -30.72 17.17 -12.36
C THR A 4 -30.35 16.72 -10.95
N ASN A 5 -31.07 17.21 -9.91
CA ASN A 5 -30.80 16.85 -8.51
C ASN A 5 -31.28 15.43 -8.19
N ALA A 6 -32.42 15.01 -8.73
CA ALA A 6 -32.93 13.65 -8.53
C ALA A 6 -32.07 12.60 -9.25
N ALA A 7 -31.64 12.89 -10.49
CA ALA A 7 -30.71 12.03 -11.22
C ALA A 7 -29.36 11.90 -10.50
N PHE A 8 -28.81 13.03 -10.03
CA PHE A 8 -27.55 13.03 -9.27
C PHE A 8 -27.67 12.26 -7.96
N ALA A 9 -28.74 12.47 -7.18
CA ALA A 9 -28.99 11.74 -5.94
C ALA A 9 -29.12 10.22 -6.19
N ARG A 10 -29.76 9.82 -7.29
CA ARG A 10 -29.89 8.40 -7.67
C ARG A 10 -28.55 7.80 -8.07
N ILE A 11 -27.71 8.52 -8.81
CA ILE A 11 -26.35 8.10 -9.14
C ILE A 11 -25.52 7.96 -7.87
N GLN A 12 -25.57 8.94 -6.96
CA GLN A 12 -24.86 8.91 -5.69
C GLN A 12 -25.31 7.72 -4.82
N ALA A 13 -26.61 7.46 -4.73
CA ALA A 13 -27.15 6.32 -4.00
C ALA A 13 -26.71 4.99 -4.61
N ASN A 14 -26.71 4.87 -5.94
CA ASN A 14 -26.24 3.69 -6.65
C ASN A 14 -24.74 3.45 -6.45
N LEU A 15 -23.92 4.49 -6.52
CA LEU A 15 -22.48 4.41 -6.25
C LEU A 15 -22.20 4.04 -4.79
N TYR A 16 -22.96 4.62 -3.86
CA TYR A 16 -22.87 4.28 -2.44
C TYR A 16 -23.22 2.80 -2.21
N ALA A 17 -24.36 2.33 -2.74
CA ALA A 17 -24.76 0.93 -2.63
C ALA A 17 -23.73 -0.02 -3.24
N ARG A 18 -23.13 0.33 -4.39
CA ARG A 18 -22.02 -0.44 -4.98
C ARG A 18 -20.78 -0.45 -4.08
N SER A 19 -20.42 0.68 -3.48
CA SER A 19 -19.27 0.76 -2.58
C SER A 19 -19.46 -0.09 -1.32
N VAL A 20 -20.67 -0.10 -0.74
CA VAL A 20 -21.01 -0.93 0.43
C VAL A 20 -20.92 -2.41 0.06
N ARG A 21 -21.51 -2.79 -1.08
CA ARG A 21 -21.45 -4.16 -1.61
C ARG A 21 -20.03 -4.63 -1.92
N PHE A 22 -19.10 -3.72 -2.16
CA PHE A 22 -17.69 -4.05 -2.38
C PHE A 22 -16.93 -4.23 -1.07
N VAL A 23 -17.11 -3.30 -0.12
CA VAL A 23 -16.34 -3.26 1.14
C VAL A 23 -16.76 -4.37 2.10
N ALA A 24 -18.06 -4.67 2.22
CA ALA A 24 -18.55 -5.70 3.13
C ALA A 24 -17.94 -7.10 2.86
N PRO A 25 -17.98 -7.65 1.63
CA PRO A 25 -17.34 -8.94 1.36
C PRO A 25 -15.82 -8.85 1.37
N LEU A 26 -15.23 -7.66 1.27
CA LEU A 26 -13.78 -7.51 1.34
C LEU A 26 -13.25 -7.94 2.71
N GLU A 27 -13.98 -7.63 3.79
CA GLU A 27 -13.62 -8.01 5.17
C GLU A 27 -13.65 -9.53 5.41
N ASP A 28 -14.62 -10.21 4.79
CA ASP A 28 -14.76 -11.67 4.87
C ASP A 28 -13.80 -12.40 3.92
N LYS A 29 -13.57 -11.83 2.73
CA LYS A 29 -12.74 -12.45 1.68
C LYS A 29 -11.26 -12.11 1.77
N VAL A 30 -10.83 -11.31 2.74
CA VAL A 30 -9.40 -10.99 2.96
C VAL A 30 -8.55 -12.25 2.91
N ARG A 31 -8.96 -13.30 3.63
CA ARG A 31 -8.18 -14.55 3.71
C ARG A 31 -8.03 -15.19 2.34
N SER A 32 -9.11 -15.22 1.54
CA SER A 32 -9.08 -15.74 0.17
C SER A 32 -8.24 -14.87 -0.76
N LEU A 33 -8.29 -13.55 -0.61
CA LEU A 33 -7.44 -12.62 -1.38
C LEU A 33 -5.96 -12.84 -1.07
N LEU A 34 -5.60 -12.98 0.20
CA LEU A 34 -4.24 -13.29 0.63
C LEU A 34 -3.78 -14.68 0.14
N LEU A 35 -4.65 -15.69 0.17
CA LEU A 35 -4.35 -17.01 -0.39
C LEU A 35 -4.14 -16.95 -1.91
N GLY A 36 -5.01 -16.25 -2.63
CA GLY A 36 -4.86 -16.01 -4.07
C GLY A 36 -3.56 -15.29 -4.38
N TRP A 37 -3.17 -14.32 -3.55
CA TRP A 37 -1.88 -13.64 -3.62
C TRP A 37 -0.70 -14.60 -3.47
N ILE A 38 -0.69 -15.48 -2.46
CA ILE A 38 0.37 -16.50 -2.33
C ILE A 38 0.47 -17.30 -3.60
N VAL A 39 -0.64 -17.85 -4.09
CA VAL A 39 -0.62 -18.73 -5.27
C VAL A 39 0.01 -18.00 -6.47
N VAL A 40 -0.43 -16.78 -6.75
CA VAL A 40 0.08 -15.99 -7.90
C VAL A 40 1.56 -15.65 -7.73
N VAL A 41 1.97 -15.15 -6.57
CA VAL A 41 3.37 -14.75 -6.35
C VAL A 41 4.30 -15.94 -6.21
N THR A 42 3.86 -17.03 -5.58
CA THR A 42 4.62 -18.28 -5.54
C THR A 42 4.86 -18.82 -6.94
N LEU A 43 3.85 -18.83 -7.81
CA LEU A 43 4.06 -19.23 -9.22
C LEU A 43 5.06 -18.30 -9.92
N ALA A 44 4.94 -16.98 -9.74
CA ALA A 44 5.88 -16.02 -10.34
C ALA A 44 7.31 -16.13 -9.79
N CYS A 45 7.47 -16.37 -8.49
CA CYS A 45 8.76 -16.60 -7.85
C CYS A 45 9.36 -17.93 -8.30
N LEU A 46 8.56 -19.00 -8.39
CA LEU A 46 9.04 -20.31 -8.83
C LEU A 46 9.58 -20.25 -10.26
N THR A 47 8.83 -19.64 -11.19
CA THR A 47 9.31 -19.47 -12.57
C THR A 47 10.63 -18.67 -12.61
N ARG A 48 10.74 -17.62 -11.79
CA ARG A 48 11.97 -16.84 -11.64
C ARG A 48 13.15 -17.64 -11.10
N THR A 49 12.92 -18.48 -10.10
CA THR A 49 13.98 -19.29 -9.47
C THR A 49 14.38 -20.51 -10.29
N MET A 50 13.48 -21.06 -11.11
CA MET A 50 13.78 -22.18 -12.01
C MET A 50 14.58 -21.76 -13.24
N PHE A 51 14.45 -20.51 -13.67
CA PHE A 51 15.16 -19.95 -14.83
C PHE A 51 15.97 -18.71 -14.43
N PRO A 52 16.98 -18.84 -13.55
CA PRO A 52 17.82 -17.70 -13.17
C PRO A 52 18.68 -17.28 -14.36
N VAL A 53 18.88 -15.97 -14.51
CA VAL A 53 19.69 -15.40 -15.61
C VAL A 53 21.15 -15.85 -15.51
N VAL A 54 21.64 -16.07 -14.28
CA VAL A 54 23.00 -16.56 -14.02
C VAL A 54 22.92 -17.80 -13.12
N PRO A 55 23.40 -18.97 -13.57
CA PRO A 55 23.44 -20.17 -12.75
C PRO A 55 24.24 -19.93 -11.46
N GLY A 56 23.64 -20.25 -10.31
CA GLY A 56 24.30 -20.19 -9.00
C GLY A 56 24.58 -21.59 -8.47
N GLY A 57 25.84 -21.91 -8.18
CA GLY A 57 26.24 -23.22 -7.64
C GLY A 57 26.40 -23.27 -6.11
N GLY A 58 26.27 -22.15 -5.40
CA GLY A 58 26.61 -22.03 -3.98
C GLY A 58 25.41 -21.76 -3.05
N THR A 59 25.57 -22.08 -1.77
CA THR A 59 24.58 -21.80 -0.71
C THR A 59 24.26 -20.31 -0.59
N ALA A 60 25.26 -19.44 -0.70
CA ALA A 60 25.07 -18.00 -0.71
C ALA A 60 24.23 -17.52 -1.91
N SER A 61 24.40 -18.13 -3.09
CA SER A 61 23.59 -17.85 -4.28
C SER A 61 22.12 -18.19 -4.04
N TRP A 62 21.88 -19.34 -3.40
CA TRP A 62 20.53 -19.77 -3.02
C TRP A 62 19.89 -18.85 -2.00
N LEU A 63 20.63 -18.40 -0.97
CA LEU A 63 20.10 -17.47 0.03
C LEU A 63 19.75 -16.11 -0.58
N LEU A 64 20.64 -15.56 -1.42
CA LEU A 64 20.42 -14.28 -2.10
C LEU A 64 19.17 -14.33 -2.99
N LEU A 65 18.89 -15.49 -3.59
CA LEU A 65 17.72 -15.69 -4.43
C LEU A 65 16.45 -15.96 -3.62
N VAL A 66 16.48 -16.91 -2.67
CA VAL A 66 15.27 -17.40 -1.99
C VAL A 66 14.78 -16.43 -0.93
N VAL A 67 15.67 -15.80 -0.16
CA VAL A 67 15.26 -14.97 0.99
C VAL A 67 14.42 -13.76 0.54
N PRO A 68 14.83 -12.94 -0.44
CA PRO A 68 14.03 -11.79 -0.84
C PRO A 68 12.69 -12.20 -1.45
N HIS A 69 12.65 -13.23 -2.31
CA HIS A 69 11.39 -13.75 -2.87
C HIS A 69 10.46 -14.31 -1.77
N GLY A 70 11.02 -15.02 -0.78
CA GLY A 70 10.30 -15.47 0.41
C GLY A 70 9.68 -14.33 1.19
N LEU A 71 10.43 -13.26 1.41
CA LEU A 71 9.96 -12.05 2.10
C LEU A 71 8.92 -11.28 1.29
N ILE A 72 9.04 -11.20 -0.04
CA ILE A 72 8.03 -10.59 -0.93
C ILE A 72 6.70 -11.35 -0.82
N MET A 73 6.74 -12.68 -0.80
CA MET A 73 5.55 -13.52 -0.60
C MET A 73 4.95 -13.33 0.80
N ALA A 74 5.80 -13.30 1.83
CA ALA A 74 5.38 -13.23 3.21
C ALA A 74 4.93 -11.82 3.66
N SER A 75 5.37 -10.74 3.01
CA SER A 75 5.17 -9.38 3.53
C SER A 75 3.70 -8.98 3.73
N PRO A 76 2.73 -9.33 2.84
CA PRO A 76 1.32 -9.02 3.12
C PRO A 76 0.75 -9.86 4.25
N PHE A 77 1.25 -11.08 4.46
CA PHE A 77 0.86 -11.93 5.58
C PHE A 77 1.39 -11.41 6.90
N LEU A 78 2.65 -10.96 6.93
CA LEU A 78 3.23 -10.33 8.09
C LEU A 78 2.46 -9.05 8.44
N ALA A 79 2.03 -8.27 7.44
CA ALA A 79 1.18 -7.10 7.65
C ALA A 79 -0.21 -7.47 8.18
N TYR A 80 -0.83 -8.53 7.65
CA TYR A 80 -2.11 -9.05 8.16
C TYR A 80 -1.99 -9.54 9.61
N TRP A 81 -0.93 -10.28 9.92
CA TRP A 81 -0.64 -10.78 11.25
C TRP A 81 -0.38 -9.64 12.23
N ALA A 82 0.46 -8.67 11.84
CA ALA A 82 0.72 -7.46 12.62
C ALA A 82 -0.57 -6.66 12.86
N ALA A 83 -1.43 -6.52 11.85
CA ALA A 83 -2.72 -5.87 12.01
C ALA A 83 -3.67 -6.63 12.96
N ASN A 84 -3.65 -7.96 12.96
CA ASN A 84 -4.42 -8.77 13.92
C ASN A 84 -3.91 -8.65 15.34
N ALA A 85 -2.58 -8.64 15.52
CA ALA A 85 -1.97 -8.53 16.83
C ALA A 85 -2.16 -7.12 17.43
N ALA A 86 -1.92 -6.07 16.63
CA ALA A 86 -1.99 -4.70 17.09
C ALA A 86 -3.43 -4.16 17.14
N PHE A 87 -4.30 -4.61 16.23
CA PHE A 87 -5.63 -4.02 15.99
C PHE A 87 -6.72 -5.10 15.93
N PRO A 88 -7.06 -5.74 17.07
CA PRO A 88 -8.11 -6.75 17.12
C PRO A 88 -9.46 -6.22 16.63
N ARG A 89 -10.24 -7.09 15.99
CA ARG A 89 -11.55 -6.73 15.41
C ARG A 89 -12.56 -6.43 16.52
N GLY A 90 -13.41 -5.43 16.30
CA GLY A 90 -14.54 -5.10 17.19
C GLY A 90 -14.17 -4.31 18.45
N VAL A 91 -12.90 -3.94 18.62
CA VAL A 91 -12.44 -3.14 19.76
C VAL A 91 -12.51 -1.65 19.40
N ASP A 92 -12.92 -0.82 20.35
CA ASP A 92 -12.84 0.64 20.24
C ASP A 92 -11.45 1.13 20.57
N PHE A 93 -10.85 1.86 19.63
CA PHE A 93 -9.52 2.42 19.80
C PHE A 93 -9.61 3.85 20.29
N ALA A 94 -8.80 4.18 21.30
CA ALA A 94 -8.66 5.54 21.78
C ALA A 94 -8.18 6.47 20.66
N GLN A 95 -8.68 7.71 20.67
CA GLN A 95 -8.20 8.73 19.75
C GLN A 95 -6.78 9.17 20.15
N PRO A 96 -5.88 9.38 19.18
CA PRO A 96 -4.55 9.89 19.45
C PRO A 96 -4.60 11.27 20.09
N GLU A 97 -3.75 11.50 21.12
CA GLU A 97 -3.64 12.76 21.84
C GLU A 97 -3.19 13.91 20.93
N ILE A 98 -2.17 13.67 20.12
CA ILE A 98 -1.63 14.64 19.16
C ILE A 98 -2.57 14.73 17.96
N ARG A 99 -3.06 15.92 17.60
CA ARG A 99 -3.97 16.14 16.46
C ARG A 99 -3.26 16.87 15.31
N LEU A 100 -2.78 16.12 14.31
CA LEU A 100 -2.02 16.68 13.17
C LEU A 100 -2.88 17.51 12.20
N ALA A 101 -4.18 17.26 12.10
CA ALA A 101 -5.04 17.96 11.14
C ALA A 101 -5.91 18.99 11.88
N LEU A 102 -5.47 20.25 11.93
CA LEU A 102 -6.21 21.36 12.54
C LEU A 102 -7.02 22.18 11.53
N VAL A 103 -6.94 21.87 10.24
CA VAL A 103 -7.59 22.64 9.18
C VAL A 103 -9.10 22.45 9.22
N GLY A 104 -9.86 23.52 9.47
CA GLY A 104 -11.33 23.57 9.46
C GLY A 104 -11.98 23.77 10.83
N LYS A 105 -13.25 24.19 10.85
CA LYS A 105 -14.06 24.28 12.08
C LYS A 105 -14.73 22.92 12.33
N TRP A 106 -14.24 22.19 13.33
CA TRP A 106 -14.71 20.84 13.64
C TRP A 106 -15.30 20.75 15.05
N ARG A 107 -16.47 20.13 15.18
CA ARG A 107 -17.07 19.73 16.44
C ARG A 107 -16.65 18.30 16.79
N LYS A 108 -16.25 18.06 18.04
CA LYS A 108 -15.93 16.71 18.53
C LYS A 108 -17.20 15.87 18.62
N LEU A 109 -17.11 14.60 18.23
CA LEU A 109 -18.12 13.57 18.43
C LEU A 109 -17.61 12.56 19.45
N ASP A 110 -18.50 12.03 20.27
CA ASP A 110 -18.26 10.81 21.03
C ASP A 110 -18.30 9.58 20.11
N ALA A 111 -17.80 8.45 20.61
CA ALA A 111 -17.67 7.23 19.82
C ALA A 111 -19.03 6.68 19.34
N LEU A 112 -20.09 6.82 20.15
CA LEU A 112 -21.43 6.36 19.79
C LEU A 112 -22.04 7.25 18.71
N SER A 113 -22.03 8.57 18.91
CA SER A 113 -22.50 9.51 17.89
C SER A 113 -21.73 9.40 16.57
N ALA A 114 -20.43 9.11 16.62
CA ALA A 114 -19.63 8.88 15.42
C ALA A 114 -20.08 7.63 14.66
N ARG A 115 -20.45 6.55 15.36
CA ARG A 115 -20.94 5.29 14.75
C ARG A 115 -22.34 5.42 14.14
N ASP A 116 -23.21 6.20 14.79
CA ASP A 116 -24.57 6.45 14.30
C ASP A 116 -24.60 7.43 13.12
N HIS A 117 -23.48 8.12 12.86
CA HIS A 117 -23.37 9.07 11.78
C HIS A 117 -23.40 8.39 10.39
N ARG A 118 -24.20 8.92 9.46
CA ARG A 118 -24.36 8.38 8.09
C ARG A 118 -23.05 8.28 7.30
N ALA A 119 -22.09 9.15 7.62
CA ALA A 119 -20.77 9.18 7.00
C ALA A 119 -19.76 8.21 7.64
N PHE A 120 -20.15 7.43 8.65
CA PHE A 120 -19.25 6.47 9.29
C PHE A 120 -18.95 5.27 8.37
N GLY A 121 -17.71 4.79 8.42
CA GLY A 121 -17.27 3.59 7.75
C GLY A 121 -16.56 3.81 6.41
N PRO A 122 -15.81 2.80 5.93
CA PRO A 122 -14.89 2.96 4.83
C PRO A 122 -15.55 2.79 3.45
N THR A 123 -16.67 3.48 3.21
CA THR A 123 -17.47 3.39 1.97
C THR A 123 -17.32 4.65 1.10
N GLY A 124 -17.98 4.68 -0.07
CA GLY A 124 -17.87 5.79 -1.02
C GLY A 124 -16.46 5.94 -1.59
N LEU A 125 -15.92 7.16 -1.61
CA LEU A 125 -14.57 7.45 -2.10
C LEU A 125 -13.46 6.80 -1.23
N MET A 126 -13.75 6.45 0.03
CA MET A 126 -12.81 5.68 0.85
C MET A 126 -12.65 4.25 0.32
N ALA A 127 -13.68 3.67 -0.30
CA ALA A 127 -13.60 2.34 -0.89
C ALA A 127 -12.66 2.31 -2.10
N SER A 128 -12.60 3.38 -2.91
CA SER A 128 -11.64 3.48 -4.00
C SER A 128 -10.21 3.70 -3.50
N LEU A 129 -10.00 4.41 -2.38
CA LEU A 129 -8.69 4.48 -1.73
C LEU A 129 -8.26 3.09 -1.21
N LEU A 130 -9.15 2.36 -0.54
CA LEU A 130 -8.90 0.98 -0.10
C LEU A 130 -8.51 0.08 -1.27
N LEU A 131 -9.27 0.14 -2.36
CA LEU A 131 -8.98 -0.61 -3.58
C LEU A 131 -7.63 -0.19 -4.17
N GLY A 132 -7.34 1.11 -4.21
CA GLY A 132 -6.06 1.63 -4.69
C GLY A 132 -4.87 1.13 -3.88
N MET A 133 -4.97 1.10 -2.55
CA MET A 133 -3.93 0.53 -1.68
C MET A 133 -3.79 -0.98 -1.90
N LEU A 134 -4.90 -1.70 -2.05
CA LEU A 134 -4.89 -3.14 -2.31
C LEU A 134 -4.27 -3.47 -3.68
N LEU A 135 -4.56 -2.68 -4.72
CA LEU A 135 -4.01 -2.83 -6.06
C LEU A 135 -2.54 -2.39 -6.16
N ASN A 136 -2.07 -1.53 -5.26
CA ASN A 136 -0.67 -1.10 -5.24
C ASN A 136 0.29 -2.29 -5.09
N VAL A 137 -0.03 -3.22 -4.18
CA VAL A 137 0.77 -4.41 -3.88
C VAL A 137 1.00 -5.32 -5.11
N PRO A 138 -0.03 -5.80 -5.83
CA PRO A 138 0.16 -6.64 -7.01
C PRO A 138 0.79 -5.89 -8.17
N VAL A 139 0.41 -4.63 -8.41
CA VAL A 139 0.98 -3.85 -9.53
C VAL A 139 2.47 -3.61 -9.30
N ARG A 140 2.86 -3.19 -8.10
CA ARG A 140 4.27 -2.96 -7.77
C ARG A 140 5.10 -4.25 -7.83
N THR A 141 4.53 -5.37 -7.36
CA THR A 141 5.19 -6.68 -7.47
C THR A 141 5.33 -7.10 -8.94
N ALA A 142 4.30 -6.91 -9.77
CA ALA A 142 4.37 -7.20 -11.19
C ALA A 142 5.41 -6.35 -11.91
N GLU A 143 5.55 -5.07 -11.53
CA GLU A 143 6.58 -4.17 -12.07
C GLU A 143 7.99 -4.60 -11.67
N PHE A 144 8.20 -4.98 -10.40
CA PHE A 144 9.47 -5.54 -9.94
C PHE A 144 9.81 -6.82 -10.69
N MET A 145 8.84 -7.73 -10.81
CA MET A 145 9.01 -8.94 -11.59
C MET A 145 9.30 -8.59 -13.04
N ALA A 146 8.59 -7.68 -13.71
CA ALA A 146 8.89 -7.37 -15.10
C ALA A 146 10.26 -6.70 -15.31
N ALA A 147 10.68 -5.81 -14.41
CA ALA A 147 11.84 -4.94 -14.62
C ALA A 147 13.16 -5.47 -14.06
N VAL A 148 13.13 -6.19 -12.94
CA VAL A 148 14.35 -6.59 -12.21
C VAL A 148 14.57 -8.10 -12.39
N PRO A 149 15.63 -8.53 -13.09
CA PRO A 149 15.94 -9.95 -13.21
C PRO A 149 16.41 -10.53 -11.86
N ALA A 150 16.19 -11.83 -11.69
CA ALA A 150 16.68 -12.55 -10.52
C ALA A 150 18.21 -12.69 -10.59
N MET A 151 18.90 -12.13 -9.60
CA MET A 151 20.37 -12.14 -9.53
C MET A 151 20.86 -13.13 -8.48
N THR A 152 21.92 -13.87 -8.82
CA THR A 152 22.64 -14.77 -7.90
C THR A 152 23.96 -14.14 -7.44
N SER A 153 24.67 -14.79 -6.52
CA SER A 153 25.93 -14.26 -5.97
C SER A 153 27.06 -14.18 -7.00
N THR A 154 26.91 -14.81 -8.16
CA THR A 154 27.87 -14.76 -9.28
C THR A 154 27.58 -13.60 -10.25
N ALA A 155 26.46 -12.89 -10.08
CA ALA A 155 26.15 -11.71 -10.87
C ALA A 155 27.09 -10.54 -10.52
N PRO A 156 27.29 -9.57 -11.43
CA PRO A 156 28.03 -8.35 -11.12
C PRO A 156 27.49 -7.64 -9.88
N LEU A 157 28.37 -7.02 -9.10
CA LEU A 157 27.99 -6.38 -7.83
C LEU A 157 26.87 -5.34 -8.01
N TRP A 158 26.94 -4.52 -9.07
CA TRP A 158 25.89 -3.55 -9.39
C TRP A 158 24.51 -4.22 -9.57
N GLY A 159 24.45 -5.42 -10.15
CA GLY A 159 23.22 -6.17 -10.38
C GLY A 159 22.63 -6.68 -9.06
N GLN A 160 23.49 -7.18 -8.17
CA GLN A 160 23.09 -7.60 -6.83
C GLN A 160 22.56 -6.40 -6.01
N MET A 161 23.21 -5.24 -6.11
CA MET A 161 22.79 -4.01 -5.44
C MET A 161 21.41 -3.53 -5.90
N ILE A 162 21.16 -3.50 -7.21
CA ILE A 162 19.84 -3.15 -7.75
C ILE A 162 18.78 -4.14 -7.27
N TYR A 163 19.04 -5.44 -7.41
CA TYR A 163 18.11 -6.47 -7.02
C TYR A 163 17.72 -6.36 -5.54
N LEU A 164 18.71 -6.24 -4.64
CA LEU A 164 18.47 -6.10 -3.21
C LEU A 164 17.78 -4.80 -2.84
N GLY A 165 18.21 -3.67 -3.42
CA GLY A 165 17.58 -2.37 -3.15
C GLY A 165 16.11 -2.36 -3.56
N MET A 166 15.81 -2.82 -4.78
CA MET A 166 14.44 -2.88 -5.29
C MET A 166 13.59 -3.92 -4.56
N ALA A 167 14.16 -5.07 -4.18
CA ALA A 167 13.45 -6.07 -3.39
C ALA A 167 13.13 -5.55 -1.99
N ALA A 168 14.05 -4.84 -1.34
CA ALA A 168 13.82 -4.24 -0.02
C ALA A 168 12.69 -3.21 -0.06
N ASP A 169 12.68 -2.31 -1.06
CA ASP A 169 11.56 -1.37 -1.29
C ASP A 169 10.24 -2.12 -1.48
N LEU A 170 10.21 -3.14 -2.34
CA LEU A 170 9.00 -3.93 -2.56
C LEU A 170 8.50 -4.61 -1.28
N ILE A 171 9.39 -5.24 -0.51
CA ILE A 171 9.03 -5.94 0.74
C ILE A 171 8.41 -4.95 1.73
N VAL A 172 9.09 -3.83 1.98
CA VAL A 172 8.65 -2.81 2.95
C VAL A 172 7.34 -2.18 2.49
N MET A 173 7.21 -1.82 1.21
CA MET A 173 5.99 -1.18 0.71
C MET A 173 4.80 -2.13 0.63
N ASN A 174 5.01 -3.39 0.22
CA ASN A 174 3.96 -4.40 0.29
C ASN A 174 3.45 -4.59 1.73
N PHE A 175 4.35 -4.59 2.71
CA PHE A 175 3.99 -4.64 4.12
C PHE A 175 3.20 -3.38 4.53
N LEU A 176 3.72 -2.18 4.29
CA LEU A 176 3.12 -0.92 4.75
C LEU A 176 1.76 -0.63 4.10
N TYR A 177 1.61 -0.82 2.78
CA TYR A 177 0.33 -0.60 2.10
C TYR A 177 -0.71 -1.64 2.53
N THR A 178 -0.31 -2.90 2.72
CA THR A 178 -1.21 -3.93 3.27
C THR A 178 -1.63 -3.61 4.70
N LEU A 179 -0.71 -3.12 5.54
CA LEU A 179 -1.02 -2.69 6.89
C LEU A 179 -1.99 -1.51 6.88
N CYS A 180 -1.73 -0.48 6.05
CA CYS A 180 -2.63 0.66 5.87
C CYS A 180 -4.02 0.23 5.40
N PHE A 181 -4.09 -0.72 4.48
CA PHE A 181 -5.34 -1.30 4.02
C PHE A 181 -6.14 -1.92 5.18
N PHE A 182 -5.50 -2.72 6.03
CA PHE A 182 -6.17 -3.29 7.20
C PHE A 182 -6.57 -2.26 8.24
N MET A 183 -5.73 -1.26 8.49
CA MET A 183 -6.05 -0.17 9.38
C MET A 183 -7.28 0.61 8.91
N ALA A 184 -7.36 0.92 7.61
CA ALA A 184 -8.53 1.57 7.03
C ALA A 184 -9.78 0.69 7.12
N LEU A 185 -9.67 -0.58 6.74
CA LEU A 185 -10.79 -1.52 6.79
C LEU A 185 -11.35 -1.67 8.21
N ARG A 186 -10.47 -1.71 9.22
CA ARG A 186 -10.82 -1.80 10.64
C ARG A 186 -11.16 -0.47 11.31
N ARG A 187 -11.22 0.63 10.54
CA ARG A 187 -11.57 1.97 11.04
C ARG A 187 -10.60 2.51 12.10
N MET A 188 -9.31 2.14 12.01
CA MET A 188 -8.27 2.54 12.95
C MET A 188 -7.96 4.04 12.88
N PRO A 189 -8.04 4.81 13.99
CA PRO A 189 -7.80 6.26 13.98
C PRO A 189 -6.44 6.70 13.42
N TYR A 190 -5.43 5.84 13.54
CA TYR A 190 -4.07 6.09 13.04
C TYR A 190 -3.91 5.92 11.52
N PHE A 191 -4.90 5.33 10.82
CA PHE A 191 -4.79 5.02 9.39
C PHE A 191 -4.27 6.19 8.53
N PRO A 192 -4.87 7.40 8.57
CA PRO A 192 -4.43 8.49 7.70
C PRO A 192 -2.97 8.92 7.96
N ARG A 193 -2.46 8.72 9.19
CA ARG A 193 -1.09 9.07 9.57
C ARG A 193 -0.11 8.04 9.07
N VAL A 194 -0.45 6.76 9.22
CA VAL A 194 0.39 5.65 8.75
C VAL A 194 0.45 5.65 7.22
N LEU A 195 -0.64 6.02 6.53
CA LEU A 195 -0.62 6.19 5.08
C LEU A 195 0.29 7.35 4.64
N LEU A 196 0.25 8.49 5.34
CA LEU A 196 1.17 9.60 5.08
C LEU A 196 2.63 9.19 5.33
N LEU A 197 2.88 8.45 6.40
CA LEU A 197 4.20 7.89 6.70
C LEU A 197 4.64 6.92 5.61
N ALA A 198 3.76 6.04 5.13
CA ALA A 198 4.05 5.10 4.05
C ALA A 198 4.48 5.84 2.79
N TRP A 199 3.77 6.90 2.37
CA TRP A 199 4.20 7.75 1.25
C TRP A 199 5.56 8.40 1.49
N GLY A 200 5.82 8.89 2.70
CA GLY A 200 7.11 9.48 3.06
C GLY A 200 8.25 8.47 2.97
N ILE A 201 8.07 7.27 3.54
CA ILE A 201 9.05 6.18 3.46
C ILE A 201 9.25 5.74 2.01
N ASP A 202 8.19 5.67 1.21
CA ASP A 202 8.26 5.32 -0.21
C ASP A 202 9.20 6.28 -0.97
N VAL A 203 8.99 7.61 -0.84
CA VAL A 203 9.89 8.61 -1.44
C VAL A 203 11.32 8.47 -0.93
N VAL A 204 11.51 8.31 0.38
CA VAL A 204 12.84 8.14 0.98
C VAL A 204 13.53 6.90 0.42
N PHE A 205 12.85 5.77 0.31
CA PHE A 205 13.41 4.53 -0.25
C PHE A 205 13.82 4.71 -1.71
N GLN A 206 13.00 5.36 -2.55
CA GLN A 206 13.37 5.62 -3.95
C GLN A 206 14.64 6.50 -4.06
N LEU A 207 14.78 7.50 -3.18
CA LEU A 207 15.99 8.35 -3.14
C LEU A 207 17.21 7.59 -2.62
N LEU A 208 17.04 6.78 -1.57
CA LEU A 208 18.11 5.95 -1.02
C LEU A 208 18.59 4.92 -2.05
N ILE A 209 17.68 4.30 -2.79
CA ILE A 209 18.01 3.34 -3.85
C ILE A 209 18.76 4.02 -4.99
N ALA A 210 18.32 5.21 -5.41
CA ALA A 210 19.03 6.00 -6.42
C ALA A 210 20.48 6.30 -5.99
N HIS A 211 20.67 6.74 -4.74
CA HIS A 211 22.00 7.00 -4.18
C HIS A 211 22.83 5.73 -4.01
N TYR A 212 22.20 4.63 -3.58
CA TYR A 212 22.87 3.34 -3.38
C TYR A 212 23.35 2.75 -4.71
N ILE A 213 22.53 2.79 -5.76
CA ILE A 213 22.87 2.27 -7.08
C ILE A 213 23.93 3.15 -7.78
N SER A 214 23.88 4.47 -7.60
CA SER A 214 24.89 5.35 -8.21
C SER A 214 26.30 5.14 -7.64
N GLY A 215 26.42 4.61 -6.42
CA GLY A 215 27.68 4.19 -5.82
C GLY A 215 28.19 2.82 -6.29
N ALA A 216 27.48 2.11 -7.16
CA ALA A 216 27.87 0.78 -7.59
C ALA A 216 29.08 0.82 -8.54
N PRO A 217 30.15 0.04 -8.28
CA PRO A 217 31.32 0.02 -9.14
C PRO A 217 30.99 -0.60 -10.51
N HIS A 218 31.52 0.01 -11.57
CA HIS A 218 31.38 -0.44 -12.96
C HIS A 218 29.92 -0.61 -13.43
N LEU A 219 29.00 0.22 -12.94
CA LEU A 219 27.62 0.25 -13.44
C LEU A 219 27.60 0.64 -14.93
N PRO A 220 27.11 -0.21 -15.84
CA PRO A 220 27.01 0.14 -17.26
C PRO A 220 26.03 1.31 -17.45
N ALA A 221 26.41 2.29 -18.29
CA ALA A 221 25.59 3.48 -18.54
C ALA A 221 24.15 3.13 -18.97
N ALA A 222 24.00 2.15 -19.88
CA ALA A 222 22.69 1.68 -20.34
C ALA A 222 21.80 1.12 -19.22
N VAL A 223 22.38 0.50 -18.19
CA VAL A 223 21.63 -0.01 -17.02
C VAL A 223 21.20 1.15 -16.13
N GLY A 224 22.08 2.14 -15.89
CA GLY A 224 21.75 3.36 -15.16
C GLY A 224 20.60 4.13 -15.82
N GLU A 225 20.66 4.29 -17.14
CA GLU A 225 19.61 4.94 -17.95
C GLU A 225 18.26 4.19 -17.86
N ALA A 226 18.28 2.84 -17.81
CA ALA A 226 17.07 2.04 -17.68
C ALA A 226 16.43 2.10 -16.28
N ILE A 227 17.21 2.35 -15.22
CA ILE A 227 16.72 2.42 -13.83
C ILE A 227 16.08 3.76 -13.53
N GLN A 228 16.62 4.85 -14.08
CA GLN A 228 16.11 6.19 -13.86
C GLN A 228 14.59 6.33 -14.08
N PRO A 229 13.98 5.85 -15.20
CA PRO A 229 12.55 5.94 -15.41
C PRO A 229 11.75 5.09 -14.42
N LEU A 230 12.28 3.96 -13.95
CA LEU A 230 11.61 3.12 -12.95
C LEU A 230 11.47 3.85 -11.60
N LEU A 231 12.58 4.40 -11.09
CA LEU A 231 12.58 5.15 -9.82
C LEU A 231 11.74 6.43 -9.93
N THR A 232 11.88 7.15 -11.06
CA THR A 232 11.09 8.36 -11.32
C THR A 232 9.60 8.05 -11.42
N SER A 233 9.22 6.94 -12.05
CA SER A 233 7.83 6.50 -12.16
C SER A 233 7.24 6.18 -10.78
N ASN A 234 7.99 5.50 -9.90
CA ASN A 234 7.55 5.21 -8.54
C ASN A 234 7.31 6.49 -7.73
N ILE A 235 8.25 7.44 -7.77
CA ILE A 235 8.09 8.75 -7.11
C ILE A 235 6.86 9.49 -7.65
N LYS A 236 6.67 9.52 -8.97
CA LYS A 236 5.48 10.14 -9.59
C LYS A 236 4.17 9.50 -9.10
N LYS A 237 4.10 8.17 -9.02
CA LYS A 237 2.90 7.47 -8.51
C LYS A 237 2.58 7.87 -7.08
N VAL A 238 3.60 7.98 -6.21
CA VAL A 238 3.41 8.42 -4.83
C VAL A 238 2.88 9.85 -4.77
N PHE A 239 3.49 10.78 -5.52
CA PHE A 239 3.02 12.17 -5.54
C PHE A 239 1.62 12.32 -6.13
N ILE A 240 1.29 11.59 -7.19
CA ILE A 240 -0.07 11.58 -7.76
C ILE A 240 -1.07 11.05 -6.71
N SER A 241 -0.73 9.94 -6.05
CA SER A 241 -1.55 9.38 -4.97
C SER A 241 -1.74 10.38 -3.83
N ALA A 242 -0.66 10.99 -3.33
CA ALA A 242 -0.72 11.99 -2.27
C ALA A 242 -1.52 13.23 -2.70
N ALA A 243 -1.34 13.73 -3.92
CA ALA A 243 -2.07 14.89 -4.43
C ALA A 243 -3.58 14.65 -4.51
N ILE A 244 -4.00 13.44 -4.88
CA ILE A 244 -5.42 13.06 -4.96
C ILE A 244 -5.99 12.82 -3.56
N TRP A 245 -5.28 12.07 -2.73
CA TRP A 245 -5.85 11.53 -1.49
C TRP A 245 -5.61 12.39 -0.26
N LEU A 246 -4.53 13.18 -0.20
CA LEU A 246 -4.26 14.03 0.96
C LEU A 246 -5.36 15.07 1.21
N PRO A 247 -5.87 15.81 0.20
CA PRO A 247 -7.00 16.72 0.41
C PRO A 247 -8.24 15.98 0.92
N TYR A 248 -8.52 14.80 0.37
CA TYR A 248 -9.62 13.97 0.81
C TYR A 248 -9.45 13.51 2.28
N LEU A 249 -8.26 13.04 2.66
CA LEU A 249 -7.95 12.61 4.03
C LEU A 249 -7.98 13.74 5.05
N LEU A 250 -7.74 14.98 4.63
CA LEU A 250 -7.78 16.15 5.50
C LEU A 250 -9.21 16.67 5.66
N LEU A 251 -9.94 16.84 4.55
CA LEU A 251 -11.17 17.61 4.49
C LEU A 251 -12.45 16.76 4.48
N SER A 252 -12.39 15.48 4.09
CA SER A 252 -13.60 14.67 3.96
C SER A 252 -14.28 14.43 5.30
N GLU A 253 -15.57 14.76 5.39
CA GLU A 253 -16.42 14.45 6.53
C GLU A 253 -16.38 12.96 6.88
N ARG A 254 -16.45 12.07 5.89
CA ARG A 254 -16.38 10.61 6.11
C ARG A 254 -15.09 10.18 6.80
N VAL A 255 -13.93 10.71 6.37
CA VAL A 255 -12.64 10.41 6.99
C VAL A 255 -12.62 10.94 8.43
N ASN A 256 -13.10 12.17 8.62
CA ASN A 256 -13.07 12.86 9.90
C ASN A 256 -14.02 12.21 10.92
N VAL A 257 -15.21 11.79 10.51
CA VAL A 257 -16.16 11.04 11.34
C VAL A 257 -15.62 9.65 11.64
N THR A 258 -15.13 8.92 10.63
CA THR A 258 -14.71 7.51 10.80
C THR A 258 -13.45 7.37 11.65
N TYR A 259 -12.42 8.17 11.38
CA TYR A 259 -11.09 7.98 11.99
C TYR A 259 -10.75 9.02 13.06
N ARG A 260 -11.42 10.17 13.08
CA ARG A 260 -11.07 11.28 13.99
C ARG A 260 -12.21 11.72 14.92
N TRP A 261 -13.36 11.06 14.84
CA TRP A 261 -14.60 11.36 15.58
C TRP A 261 -14.90 12.86 15.65
N ARG A 262 -15.02 13.48 14.47
CA ARG A 262 -15.37 14.89 14.36
C ARG A 262 -16.21 15.16 13.12
N GLN A 263 -17.09 16.15 13.22
CA GLN A 263 -17.94 16.63 12.13
C GLN A 263 -17.77 18.14 11.93
N PRO A 264 -18.14 18.69 10.77
CA PRO A 264 -18.18 20.13 10.55
C PRO A 264 -19.02 20.82 11.63
N ALA A 265 -18.52 21.96 12.14
CA ALA A 265 -19.22 22.75 13.16
C ALA A 265 -20.44 23.50 12.60
#